data_AF-A0A8K0XFN3-F1
#
_entry.id   AF-A0A8K0XFN3-F1
#
_cell.length_a   1.000
_cell.length_b   1.000
_cell.length_c   1.000
_cell.angle_alpha   90.00
_cell.angle_beta   90.00
_cell.angle_gamma   90.00
#
_symmetry.space_group_name_H-M   'P 1'
#
loop_
_entity.id
_entity.type
_entity.pdbx_description
1 polymer ?
#
loop_
_entity_poly.entity_id
_entity_poly.type
_entity_poly.pdbx_seq_one_letter_code
_entity_poly.pdbx_strand_id
1 'polypeptide(L)'
;MLTHIQTLLISSFFLYVNQPCSSARADGRTNVRTSNRISPPKALNSSSHWTRRNSSTENQRIRLPRKRGVNSPRTSTGTPTRRQNLDTRPTPEPTGPSSSSTTVYITDENNFALLLPANDGELISEAESDGIAYCTSGSGCSNAFPDGFITGAAVTQAGDGSYIQITGCLDSSRFHFALGDDGGQFDTRFPNGAQCTFGGYGASFIEQVEPSANRFCLRCCKSDNDQQNCNSHQDRAGCLVAVPGTYDFPSVSCS
;
A
#
# COMPACT_ATOMS: atom_id res chain seq x y z
N MET A 1 27.32 28.05 61.57
CA MET A 1 25.92 28.16 62.01
C MET A 1 25.32 29.34 61.25
N LEU A 2 24.69 29.06 60.11
CA LEU A 2 23.24 28.89 59.92
C LEU A 2 22.54 30.23 59.76
N THR A 3 22.26 30.59 58.50
CA THR A 3 21.17 31.50 58.14
C THR A 3 20.41 30.87 56.97
N HIS A 4 19.21 30.39 57.30
CA HIS A 4 18.15 30.01 56.36
C HIS A 4 17.74 31.20 55.50
N ILE A 5 17.60 31.00 54.19
CA ILE A 5 16.58 31.68 53.38
C ILE A 5 15.94 30.64 52.45
N GLN A 6 14.63 30.53 52.63
CA GLN A 6 13.68 29.70 51.90
C GLN A 6 13.19 30.53 50.71
N THR A 7 13.25 30.00 49.48
CA THR A 7 12.64 30.67 48.31
C THR A 7 11.80 29.68 47.52
N LEU A 8 10.53 30.05 47.37
CA LEU A 8 9.46 29.38 46.65
C LEU A 8 9.75 29.28 45.14
N LEU A 9 9.32 28.20 44.50
CA LEU A 9 8.98 28.15 43.08
C LEU A 9 7.62 27.46 42.86
N ILE A 10 6.60 28.30 42.87
CA ILE A 10 5.44 28.43 41.96
C ILE A 10 5.04 27.18 41.15
N SER A 11 3.85 26.69 41.51
CA SER A 11 3.01 25.74 40.77
C SER A 11 2.31 26.45 39.60
N SER A 12 2.57 26.03 38.37
CA SER A 12 1.85 26.50 37.17
C SER A 12 0.60 25.66 36.93
N PHE A 13 -0.56 26.24 37.25
CA PHE A 13 -1.87 25.83 36.75
C PHE A 13 -1.94 26.11 35.24
N PHE A 14 -2.06 25.08 34.40
CA PHE A 14 -2.54 25.24 33.03
C PHE A 14 -4.06 25.13 33.03
N LEU A 15 -4.71 26.27 32.80
CA LEU A 15 -6.14 26.37 32.53
C LEU A 15 -6.43 25.84 31.12
N TYR A 16 -7.23 24.78 31.08
CA TYR A 16 -7.92 24.27 29.90
C TYR A 16 -8.92 25.34 29.40
N VAL A 17 -8.71 25.86 28.19
CA VAL A 17 -9.71 26.70 27.52
C VAL A 17 -10.47 25.84 26.52
N ASN A 18 -11.70 25.47 26.89
CA ASN A 18 -12.70 24.93 25.99
C ASN A 18 -13.26 26.06 25.10
N GLN A 19 -13.20 25.91 23.77
CA GLN A 19 -13.98 26.72 22.84
C GLN A 19 -15.13 25.87 22.26
N PRO A 20 -16.40 26.30 22.37
CA PRO A 20 -17.53 25.62 21.74
C PRO A 20 -17.67 26.00 20.26
N CYS A 21 -17.98 24.97 19.45
CA CYS A 21 -18.32 25.06 18.04
C CYS A 21 -19.69 25.74 17.87
N SER A 22 -19.75 26.84 17.11
CA SER A 22 -21.00 27.56 16.83
C SER A 22 -21.77 26.92 15.66
N SER A 23 -23.03 26.60 15.96
CA SER A 23 -24.08 26.13 15.06
C SER A 23 -24.37 27.10 13.92
N ALA A 24 -24.28 26.64 12.67
CA ALA A 24 -24.85 27.35 11.52
C ALA A 24 -26.32 26.94 11.33
N ARG A 25 -27.20 27.95 11.33
CA ARG A 25 -28.63 27.86 11.04
C ARG A 25 -28.85 27.54 9.56
N ALA A 26 -29.75 26.59 9.28
CA ALA A 26 -30.34 26.37 7.97
C ALA A 26 -31.61 27.23 7.84
N ASP A 27 -31.65 28.11 6.83
CA ASP A 27 -32.86 28.79 6.37
C ASP A 27 -33.28 28.18 5.03
N GLY A 28 -34.56 27.79 4.94
CA GLY A 28 -35.11 27.05 3.82
C GLY A 28 -35.51 27.89 2.61
N ARG A 29 -35.77 27.20 1.49
CA ARG A 29 -36.87 27.55 0.57
C ARG A 29 -37.22 26.38 -0.34
N THR A 30 -38.51 26.05 -0.29
CA THR A 30 -39.26 25.16 -1.17
C THR A 30 -39.28 25.65 -2.62
N ASN A 31 -39.20 24.74 -3.59
CA ASN A 31 -40.03 24.83 -4.79
C ASN A 31 -40.26 23.47 -5.44
N VAL A 32 -41.55 23.13 -5.53
CA VAL A 32 -42.12 22.02 -6.30
C VAL A 32 -42.41 22.53 -7.71
N ARG A 33 -41.97 21.83 -8.76
CA ARG A 33 -42.76 21.66 -10.00
C ARG A 33 -42.18 20.60 -10.97
N THR A 34 -43.00 19.55 -11.14
CA THR A 34 -43.42 18.90 -12.40
C THR A 34 -42.38 18.30 -13.36
N SER A 35 -42.34 16.95 -13.32
CA SER A 35 -42.50 15.99 -14.43
C SER A 35 -42.19 16.44 -15.87
N ASN A 36 -41.23 15.78 -16.50
CA ASN A 36 -41.42 15.21 -17.84
C ASN A 36 -40.53 13.98 -18.08
N ARG A 37 -41.18 12.88 -18.48
CA ARG A 37 -40.58 11.66 -19.05
C ARG A 37 -40.11 11.96 -20.47
N ILE A 38 -38.95 11.41 -20.88
CA ILE A 38 -38.67 10.95 -22.26
C ILE A 38 -37.64 9.80 -22.16
N SER A 39 -37.96 8.69 -22.81
CA SER A 39 -37.25 7.41 -22.88
C SER A 39 -36.06 7.44 -23.88
N PRO A 40 -35.15 6.43 -23.87
CA PRO A 40 -33.85 6.48 -24.54
C PRO A 40 -33.90 6.00 -26.02
N PRO A 41 -32.96 6.45 -26.87
CA PRO A 41 -32.76 5.86 -28.20
C PRO A 41 -31.91 4.59 -28.18
N LYS A 42 -32.24 3.74 -29.15
CA LYS A 42 -31.86 2.33 -29.33
C LYS A 42 -30.43 2.12 -29.83
N ALA A 43 -29.89 0.96 -29.46
CA ALA A 43 -28.65 0.35 -29.93
C ALA A 43 -28.60 0.19 -31.46
N LEU A 44 -27.43 0.50 -32.03
CA LEU A 44 -27.05 0.17 -33.41
C LEU A 44 -26.24 -1.12 -33.42
N ASN A 45 -26.79 -2.11 -34.11
CA ASN A 45 -26.19 -3.39 -34.46
C ASN A 45 -25.38 -3.23 -35.75
N SER A 46 -24.10 -3.63 -35.77
CA SER A 46 -23.30 -3.67 -37.00
C SER A 46 -22.66 -5.04 -37.15
N SER A 47 -23.13 -5.75 -38.16
CA SER A 47 -22.78 -7.11 -38.55
C SER A 47 -21.37 -7.18 -39.13
N SER A 48 -20.52 -8.03 -38.57
CA SER A 48 -19.22 -8.40 -39.12
C SER A 48 -19.38 -9.39 -40.29
N HIS A 49 -19.16 -8.91 -41.51
CA HIS A 49 -18.92 -9.74 -42.69
C HIS A 49 -17.53 -9.39 -43.25
N TRP A 50 -16.54 -10.25 -43.01
CA TRP A 50 -15.28 -10.23 -43.75
C TRP A 50 -15.07 -11.58 -44.43
N THR A 51 -14.98 -11.52 -45.75
CA THR A 51 -14.89 -12.63 -46.68
C THR A 51 -13.45 -13.13 -46.81
N ARG A 52 -13.33 -14.46 -46.85
CA ARG A 52 -12.16 -15.18 -47.38
C ARG A 52 -11.88 -14.78 -48.83
N ARG A 53 -10.60 -14.60 -49.16
CA ARG A 53 -10.11 -14.86 -50.52
C ARG A 53 -8.66 -15.37 -50.46
N ASN A 54 -8.50 -16.63 -50.89
CA ASN A 54 -7.21 -17.21 -51.25
C ASN A 54 -6.71 -16.57 -52.55
N SER A 55 -5.40 -16.39 -52.67
CA SER A 55 -4.71 -16.50 -53.95
C SER A 55 -3.28 -16.98 -53.74
N SER A 56 -3.00 -18.08 -54.43
CA SER A 56 -1.74 -18.75 -54.66
C SER A 56 -0.66 -17.86 -55.28
N THR A 57 0.60 -18.10 -54.91
CA THR A 57 1.63 -18.52 -55.88
C THR A 57 2.84 -19.16 -55.19
N GLU A 58 3.34 -20.15 -55.91
CA GLU A 58 4.36 -21.15 -55.60
C GLU A 58 5.78 -20.62 -55.84
N ASN A 59 6.74 -21.04 -55.00
CA ASN A 59 8.09 -21.32 -55.48
C ASN A 59 8.84 -22.26 -54.54
N GLN A 60 9.12 -23.46 -55.05
CA GLN A 60 9.94 -24.49 -54.43
C GLN A 60 11.44 -24.15 -54.55
N ARG A 61 12.26 -24.54 -53.56
CA ARG A 61 13.65 -24.99 -53.77
C ARG A 61 14.24 -25.71 -52.52
N ILE A 62 14.24 -27.04 -52.63
CA ILE A 62 15.30 -28.04 -52.35
C ILE A 62 16.35 -27.72 -51.26
N ARG A 63 16.45 -28.63 -50.26
CA ARG A 63 17.50 -28.75 -49.23
C ARG A 63 18.68 -29.63 -49.69
N LEU A 64 19.89 -29.31 -49.18
CA LEU A 64 21.06 -30.15 -48.75
C LEU A 64 22.41 -29.49 -49.18
N PRO A 65 23.58 -29.75 -48.55
CA PRO A 65 23.90 -30.08 -47.16
C PRO A 65 24.96 -29.12 -46.52
N ARG A 66 25.18 -29.35 -45.22
CA ARG A 66 26.06 -28.69 -44.23
C ARG A 66 27.55 -28.60 -44.63
N LYS A 67 28.16 -27.41 -44.54
CA LYS A 67 29.62 -27.20 -44.46
C LYS A 67 30.02 -26.59 -43.12
N ARG A 68 31.06 -27.16 -42.51
CA ARG A 68 31.75 -26.70 -41.28
C ARG A 68 32.68 -25.52 -41.61
N GLY A 69 32.76 -24.54 -40.73
CA GLY A 69 33.81 -23.49 -40.64
C GLY A 69 33.72 -22.85 -39.25
N VAL A 70 34.53 -23.29 -38.28
CA VAL A 70 35.74 -22.63 -37.74
C VAL A 70 35.47 -21.29 -37.03
N ASN A 71 35.48 -21.39 -35.70
CA ASN A 71 35.86 -20.46 -34.62
C ASN A 71 35.93 -18.94 -34.89
N SER A 72 35.11 -18.20 -34.12
CA SER A 72 35.44 -16.86 -33.64
C SER A 72 34.97 -16.73 -32.18
N PRO A 73 35.83 -16.39 -31.20
CA PRO A 73 35.40 -16.21 -29.82
C PRO A 73 34.63 -14.89 -29.72
N ARG A 74 33.30 -14.98 -29.59
CA ARG A 74 32.48 -13.83 -29.23
C ARG A 74 32.66 -13.60 -27.74
N THR A 75 33.44 -12.57 -27.40
CA THR A 75 33.54 -11.99 -26.07
C THR A 75 32.12 -11.72 -25.56
N SER A 76 31.63 -12.56 -24.66
CA SER A 76 30.40 -12.32 -23.93
C SER A 76 30.67 -11.24 -22.89
N THR A 77 30.69 -9.98 -23.33
CA THR A 77 30.45 -8.84 -22.44
C THR A 77 29.09 -9.06 -21.79
N GLY A 78 29.11 -9.43 -20.52
CA GLY A 78 27.91 -9.56 -19.70
C GLY A 78 27.08 -8.29 -19.82
N THR A 79 25.90 -8.42 -20.42
CA THR A 79 24.88 -7.39 -20.35
C THR A 79 24.45 -7.30 -18.88
N PRO A 80 24.45 -6.11 -18.27
CA PRO A 80 23.88 -5.95 -16.94
C PRO A 80 22.43 -6.42 -16.99
N THR A 81 22.10 -7.40 -16.16
CA THR A 81 20.76 -7.93 -15.97
C THR A 81 19.74 -6.80 -15.83
N ARG A 82 18.81 -6.74 -16.79
CA ARG A 82 17.48 -6.14 -16.73
C ARG A 82 17.18 -5.49 -15.37
N ARG A 83 17.51 -4.20 -15.20
CA ARG A 83 16.62 -3.33 -14.41
C ARG A 83 15.28 -3.53 -15.09
N GLN A 84 14.34 -4.20 -14.42
CA GLN A 84 12.97 -4.21 -14.92
C GLN A 84 12.60 -2.75 -15.15
N ASN A 85 11.94 -2.48 -16.26
CA ASN A 85 11.37 -1.16 -16.52
C ASN A 85 10.23 -0.98 -15.51
N LEU A 86 10.60 -0.70 -14.25
CA LEU A 86 9.67 -0.47 -13.16
C LEU A 86 8.89 0.78 -13.53
N ASP A 87 7.57 0.69 -13.44
CA ASP A 87 6.74 1.85 -13.62
C ASP A 87 6.96 2.79 -12.44
N THR A 88 7.47 3.99 -12.73
CA THR A 88 7.72 5.03 -11.73
C THR A 88 6.90 6.28 -12.03
N ARG A 89 5.77 6.13 -12.74
CA ARG A 89 4.84 7.24 -12.96
C ARG A 89 4.29 7.70 -11.59
N PRO A 90 4.13 9.02 -11.37
CA PRO A 90 3.61 9.54 -10.12
C PRO A 90 2.27 8.92 -9.74
N THR A 91 2.04 8.83 -8.43
CA THR A 91 0.84 8.26 -7.85
C THR A 91 -0.05 9.41 -7.38
N PRO A 92 -1.37 9.40 -7.66
CA PRO A 92 -2.24 10.49 -7.23
C PRO A 92 -2.13 10.77 -5.72
N GLU A 93 -2.29 12.03 -5.35
CA GLU A 93 -2.38 12.44 -3.95
C GLU A 93 -3.53 11.72 -3.23
N PRO A 94 -3.43 11.51 -1.89
CA PRO A 94 -4.50 10.91 -1.10
C PRO A 94 -5.80 11.70 -1.20
N THR A 95 -6.91 10.97 -1.33
CA THR A 95 -8.25 11.55 -1.47
C THR A 95 -8.96 11.69 -0.12
N GLY A 96 -9.43 12.89 0.22
CA GLY A 96 -10.19 13.13 1.46
C GLY A 96 -9.31 13.29 2.72
N PRO A 97 -9.87 13.72 3.85
CA PRO A 97 -9.09 13.97 5.06
C PRO A 97 -8.55 12.68 5.68
N SER A 98 -7.33 12.71 6.21
CA SER A 98 -6.80 11.59 7.00
C SER A 98 -7.48 11.46 8.36
N SER A 99 -7.46 10.25 8.90
CA SER A 99 -8.01 9.91 10.21
C SER A 99 -7.17 8.84 10.88
N SER A 100 -7.40 8.57 12.17
CA SER A 100 -6.71 7.48 12.87
C SER A 100 -7.03 6.09 12.29
N SER A 101 -8.15 5.92 11.57
CA SER A 101 -8.49 4.65 10.92
C SER A 101 -7.83 4.47 9.56
N THR A 102 -7.26 5.51 8.97
CA THR A 102 -6.59 5.42 7.65
C THR A 102 -5.11 5.83 7.72
N THR A 103 -4.57 5.96 8.93
CA THR A 103 -3.18 6.36 9.16
C THR A 103 -2.36 5.18 9.66
N VAL A 104 -1.33 4.82 8.91
CA VAL A 104 -0.29 3.86 9.35
C VAL A 104 0.90 4.60 9.93
N TYR A 105 1.71 3.89 10.72
CA TYR A 105 2.92 4.45 11.31
C TYR A 105 3.90 3.35 11.72
N ILE A 106 5.16 3.72 11.85
CA ILE A 106 6.24 2.86 12.37
C ILE A 106 6.99 3.67 13.42
N THR A 107 6.95 3.23 14.67
CA THR A 107 7.80 3.76 15.74
C THR A 107 8.95 2.80 16.02
N ASP A 108 8.63 1.53 16.25
CA ASP A 108 9.58 0.43 16.45
C ASP A 108 8.87 -0.92 16.19
N GLU A 109 9.57 -2.05 16.37
CA GLU A 109 9.06 -3.40 16.14
C GLU A 109 7.84 -3.77 17.00
N ASN A 110 7.63 -3.08 18.12
CA ASN A 110 6.53 -3.32 19.06
C ASN A 110 5.47 -2.21 19.01
N ASN A 111 5.66 -1.20 18.16
CA ASN A 111 4.76 -0.07 18.03
C ASN A 111 4.63 0.41 16.58
N PHE A 112 3.66 -0.15 15.87
CA PHE A 112 3.35 0.17 14.48
C PHE A 112 1.87 -0.10 14.17
N ALA A 113 1.41 0.38 13.02
CA ALA A 113 0.09 0.09 12.49
C ALA A 113 0.16 -0.34 11.02
N LEU A 114 -0.78 -1.20 10.63
CA LEU A 114 -1.03 -1.67 9.26
C LEU A 114 -2.49 -1.43 8.88
N LEU A 115 -2.78 -1.29 7.60
CA LEU A 115 -4.15 -1.35 7.07
C LEU A 115 -4.54 -2.82 6.85
N LEU A 116 -5.69 -3.20 7.37
CA LEU A 116 -6.27 -4.54 7.16
C LEU A 116 -7.74 -4.40 6.76
N PRO A 117 -8.34 -5.47 6.19
CA PRO A 117 -9.77 -5.47 5.89
C PRO A 117 -10.61 -5.11 7.12
N ALA A 118 -11.65 -4.30 6.88
CA ALA A 118 -12.62 -3.94 7.91
C ALA A 118 -13.69 -5.03 8.09
N ASN A 119 -13.89 -5.86 7.07
CA ASN A 119 -14.94 -6.87 7.02
C ASN A 119 -14.37 -8.28 7.15
N ASP A 120 -15.03 -9.12 7.96
CA ASP A 120 -14.69 -10.53 8.10
C ASP A 120 -14.80 -11.27 6.75
N GLY A 121 -13.74 -12.00 6.40
CA GLY A 121 -13.70 -12.84 5.20
C GLY A 121 -13.48 -12.08 3.90
N GLU A 122 -13.07 -10.81 3.96
CA GLU A 122 -12.70 -10.00 2.80
C GLU A 122 -11.24 -10.25 2.38
N LEU A 123 -10.97 -10.17 1.07
CA LEU A 123 -9.63 -10.27 0.51
C LEU A 123 -8.86 -8.96 0.73
N ILE A 124 -7.56 -9.02 1.04
CA ILE A 124 -6.70 -7.83 1.10
C ILE A 124 -6.81 -7.01 -0.20
N SER A 125 -6.82 -7.68 -1.36
CA SER A 125 -6.92 -7.02 -2.67
C SER A 125 -8.27 -6.34 -2.93
N GLU A 126 -9.32 -6.68 -2.19
CA GLU A 126 -10.64 -6.06 -2.31
C GLU A 126 -10.83 -4.93 -1.29
N ALA A 127 -10.14 -5.03 -0.15
CA ALA A 127 -10.19 -4.06 0.94
C ALA A 127 -9.46 -2.73 0.65
N GLU A 128 -8.77 -2.57 -0.50
CA GLU A 128 -7.95 -1.37 -0.78
C GLU A 128 -8.70 -0.06 -0.50
N SER A 129 -10.00 -0.01 -0.83
CA SER A 129 -10.82 1.20 -0.73
C SER A 129 -11.35 1.53 0.67
N ASP A 130 -11.45 0.53 1.56
CA ASP A 130 -12.13 0.63 2.85
C ASP A 130 -11.37 -0.04 4.01
N GLY A 131 -10.11 -0.43 3.78
CA GLY A 131 -9.21 -0.93 4.81
C GLY A 131 -9.08 0.05 5.98
N ILE A 132 -8.86 -0.51 7.17
CA ILE A 132 -8.73 0.27 8.41
C ILE A 132 -7.45 -0.08 9.15
N ALA A 133 -6.92 0.90 9.88
CA ALA A 133 -5.69 0.76 10.64
C ALA A 133 -5.91 -0.14 11.86
N TYR A 134 -5.05 -1.15 11.99
CA TYR A 134 -4.83 -1.96 13.18
C TYR A 134 -3.41 -1.73 13.70
N CYS A 135 -3.22 -1.79 15.01
CA CYS A 135 -1.92 -1.54 15.63
C CYS A 135 -1.59 -2.50 16.76
N THR A 136 -0.31 -2.54 17.11
CA THR A 136 0.17 -3.26 18.30
C THR A 136 -0.55 -2.82 19.57
N SER A 137 -0.99 -3.77 20.40
CA SER A 137 -1.71 -3.49 21.64
C SER A 137 -0.99 -2.47 22.52
N GLY A 138 -1.74 -1.47 23.00
CA GLY A 138 -1.23 -0.42 23.90
C GLY A 138 -0.66 0.83 23.20
N SER A 139 -0.63 0.88 21.87
CA SER A 139 -0.18 2.06 21.13
C SER A 139 -1.23 3.16 20.93
N GLY A 140 -2.47 2.93 21.37
CA GLY A 140 -3.53 3.94 21.39
C GLY A 140 -4.28 4.16 20.08
N CYS A 141 -4.12 3.28 19.07
CA CYS A 141 -5.02 3.30 17.92
C CYS A 141 -6.36 2.61 18.23
N SER A 142 -7.36 2.81 17.36
CA SER A 142 -8.73 2.33 17.57
C SER A 142 -8.87 0.80 17.53
N ASN A 143 -8.07 0.10 16.74
CA ASN A 143 -8.15 -1.34 16.54
C ASN A 143 -6.82 -2.01 16.89
N ALA A 144 -6.78 -2.83 17.93
CA ALA A 144 -5.58 -3.59 18.24
C ALA A 144 -5.47 -4.82 17.33
N PHE A 145 -4.25 -5.19 16.95
CA PHE A 145 -3.99 -6.52 16.39
C PHE A 145 -4.47 -7.59 17.38
N PRO A 146 -5.08 -8.68 16.88
CA PRO A 146 -5.38 -9.83 17.71
C PRO A 146 -4.13 -10.39 18.39
N ASP A 147 -4.28 -10.96 19.58
CA ASP A 147 -3.16 -11.56 20.31
C ASP A 147 -2.49 -12.67 19.48
N GLY A 148 -1.16 -12.59 19.36
CA GLY A 148 -0.36 -13.52 18.56
C GLY A 148 -0.45 -13.31 17.05
N PHE A 149 -1.15 -12.27 16.57
CA PHE A 149 -1.24 -11.98 15.14
C PHE A 149 0.12 -11.60 14.54
N ILE A 150 0.90 -10.74 15.21
CA ILE A 150 2.26 -10.44 14.80
C ILE A 150 3.21 -11.43 15.50
N THR A 151 3.93 -12.22 14.70
CA THR A 151 4.82 -13.28 15.22
C THR A 151 6.30 -12.91 15.10
N GLY A 152 6.66 -11.98 14.21
CA GLY A 152 7.99 -11.40 14.11
C GLY A 152 7.95 -10.08 13.36
N ALA A 153 8.79 -9.12 13.76
CA ALA A 153 8.88 -7.83 13.12
C ALA A 153 10.32 -7.28 13.22
N ALA A 154 10.75 -6.54 12.20
CA ALA A 154 12.03 -5.86 12.18
C ALA A 154 11.85 -4.47 11.54
N VAL A 155 12.38 -3.43 12.19
CA VAL A 155 12.39 -2.08 11.63
C VAL A 155 13.73 -1.78 10.99
N THR A 156 13.72 -1.04 9.88
CA THR A 156 14.93 -0.50 9.26
C THR A 156 14.64 0.89 8.74
N GLN A 157 15.62 1.79 8.88
CA GLN A 157 15.55 3.14 8.34
C GLN A 157 16.66 3.34 7.32
N ALA A 158 16.36 4.02 6.22
CA ALA A 158 17.35 4.38 5.22
C ALA A 158 18.42 5.30 5.83
N GLY A 159 19.69 5.09 5.48
CA GLY A 159 20.80 5.88 6.03
C GLY A 159 20.74 7.37 5.69
N ASP A 160 20.04 7.73 4.60
CA ASP A 160 19.77 9.11 4.19
C ASP A 160 18.44 9.66 4.75
N GLY A 161 17.70 8.86 5.51
CA GLY A 161 16.40 9.21 6.07
C GLY A 161 15.27 9.30 5.05
N SER A 162 15.42 8.74 3.85
CA SER A 162 14.40 8.76 2.80
C SER A 162 13.15 7.93 3.14
N TYR A 163 13.32 6.84 3.88
CA TYR A 163 12.20 6.00 4.33
C TYR A 163 12.49 5.31 5.67
N ILE A 164 11.42 4.87 6.31
CA ILE A 164 11.39 3.86 7.37
C ILE A 164 10.55 2.69 6.89
N GLN A 165 10.89 1.47 7.28
CA GLN A 165 10.11 0.28 6.96
C GLN A 165 10.03 -0.67 8.14
N ILE A 166 8.98 -1.47 8.13
CA ILE A 166 8.83 -2.65 8.97
C ILE A 166 8.51 -3.84 8.08
N THR A 167 9.19 -4.96 8.32
CA THR A 167 8.94 -6.23 7.65
C THR A 167 8.77 -7.32 8.69
N GLY A 168 7.91 -8.29 8.43
CA GLY A 168 7.61 -9.26 9.47
C GLY A 168 6.75 -10.43 9.04
N CYS A 169 6.54 -11.30 10.03
CA CYS A 169 5.66 -12.46 9.95
C CYS A 169 4.39 -12.19 10.76
N LEU A 170 3.30 -12.76 10.27
CA LEU A 170 2.01 -12.79 10.96
C LEU A 170 1.49 -14.23 11.09
N ASP A 171 0.55 -14.47 12.00
CA ASP A 171 -0.25 -15.69 12.06
C ASP A 171 -1.62 -15.39 11.46
N SER A 172 -1.82 -15.76 10.18
CA SER A 172 -3.06 -15.49 9.45
C SER A 172 -4.29 -16.14 10.10
N SER A 173 -4.12 -17.17 10.93
CA SER A 173 -5.22 -17.79 11.67
C SER A 173 -5.79 -16.91 12.80
N ARG A 174 -5.08 -15.85 13.17
CA ARG A 174 -5.49 -14.89 14.21
C ARG A 174 -6.34 -13.75 13.69
N PHE A 175 -6.46 -13.61 12.37
CA PHE A 175 -7.24 -12.56 11.73
C PHE A 175 -8.25 -13.16 10.76
N HIS A 176 -9.36 -12.47 10.52
CA HIS A 176 -10.49 -12.96 9.72
C HIS A 176 -10.29 -12.74 8.21
N PHE A 177 -9.12 -13.10 7.66
CA PHE A 177 -8.91 -13.02 6.21
C PHE A 177 -9.84 -13.97 5.45
N ALA A 178 -10.10 -13.66 4.18
CA ALA A 178 -10.73 -14.60 3.27
C ALA A 178 -9.93 -15.92 3.18
N LEU A 179 -10.64 -17.04 2.98
CA LEU A 179 -9.98 -18.33 2.76
C LEU A 179 -9.19 -18.31 1.45
N GLY A 180 -7.89 -18.60 1.53
CA GLY A 180 -7.01 -18.61 0.35
C GLY A 180 -6.59 -17.22 -0.13
N ASP A 181 -6.64 -16.21 0.74
CA ASP A 181 -6.16 -14.87 0.44
C ASP A 181 -4.63 -14.84 0.21
N ASP A 182 -4.23 -14.56 -1.02
CA ASP A 182 -2.83 -14.43 -1.42
C ASP A 182 -2.23 -13.05 -1.09
N GLY A 183 -3.07 -12.10 -0.69
CA GLY A 183 -2.66 -10.75 -0.30
C GLY A 183 -2.98 -9.65 -1.30
N GLY A 184 -2.50 -8.47 -0.99
CA GLY A 184 -2.73 -7.25 -1.77
C GLY A 184 -1.91 -6.07 -1.25
N GLN A 185 -2.16 -4.89 -1.83
CA GLN A 185 -1.42 -3.67 -1.52
C GLN A 185 -2.33 -2.60 -0.93
N PHE A 186 -1.84 -1.88 0.09
CA PHE A 186 -2.33 -0.55 0.42
C PHE A 186 -1.25 0.48 0.13
N ASP A 187 -1.66 1.68 -0.26
CA ASP A 187 -0.76 2.78 -0.55
C ASP A 187 -1.46 4.13 -0.37
N THR A 188 -0.78 5.22 -0.69
CA THR A 188 -1.33 6.57 -0.50
C THR A 188 -2.60 6.88 -1.30
N ARG A 189 -2.97 6.09 -2.31
CA ARG A 189 -4.20 6.28 -3.10
C ARG A 189 -5.44 5.88 -2.31
N PHE A 190 -5.37 4.78 -1.59
CA PHE A 190 -6.51 4.18 -0.91
C PHE A 190 -6.12 3.48 0.39
N PRO A 191 -6.99 3.50 1.42
CA PRO A 191 -8.34 4.10 1.45
C PRO A 191 -8.32 5.64 1.43
N ASN A 192 -9.50 6.27 1.36
CA ASN A 192 -9.58 7.75 1.42
C ASN A 192 -8.90 8.29 2.68
N GLY A 193 -7.99 9.25 2.51
CA GLY A 193 -7.21 9.85 3.59
C GLY A 193 -6.04 8.98 4.07
N ALA A 194 -5.69 7.93 3.32
CA ALA A 194 -4.53 7.10 3.61
C ALA A 194 -3.26 7.92 3.73
N GLN A 195 -2.49 7.69 4.79
CA GLN A 195 -1.18 8.32 4.98
C GLN A 195 -0.29 7.48 5.89
N CYS A 196 1.03 7.72 5.79
CA CYS A 196 1.97 7.32 6.82
C CYS A 196 2.59 8.53 7.53
N THR A 197 2.77 8.44 8.85
CA THR A 197 3.23 9.56 9.68
C THR A 197 4.68 9.99 9.43
N PHE A 198 5.56 9.11 8.91
CA PHE A 198 7.00 9.37 8.76
C PHE A 198 7.34 10.53 7.79
N GLY A 199 6.46 10.86 6.85
CA GLY A 199 6.56 12.04 5.98
C GLY A 199 5.40 13.04 6.10
N GLY A 200 4.36 12.69 6.87
CA GLY A 200 3.13 13.48 6.98
C GLY A 200 2.15 13.22 5.83
N TYR A 201 1.10 14.04 5.77
CA TYR A 201 0.03 13.87 4.78
C TYR A 201 0.55 14.07 3.34
N GLY A 202 0.24 13.13 2.45
CA GLY A 202 0.70 13.12 1.06
C GLY A 202 2.02 12.38 0.84
N ALA A 203 2.77 12.06 1.90
CA ALA A 203 3.96 11.24 1.77
C ALA A 203 3.61 9.82 1.33
N SER A 204 4.40 9.27 0.40
CA SER A 204 4.13 7.94 -0.14
C SER A 204 4.37 6.86 0.90
N PHE A 205 3.55 5.82 0.87
CA PHE A 205 3.84 4.55 1.52
C PHE A 205 3.41 3.41 0.61
N ILE A 206 3.97 2.24 0.88
CA ILE A 206 3.51 0.97 0.32
C ILE A 206 3.43 -0.04 1.45
N GLU A 207 2.30 -0.72 1.53
CA GLU A 207 2.06 -1.82 2.43
C GLU A 207 1.61 -3.03 1.62
N GLN A 208 2.13 -4.20 1.95
CA GLN A 208 1.56 -5.46 1.46
C GLN A 208 1.36 -6.41 2.63
N VAL A 209 0.22 -7.08 2.60
CA VAL A 209 -0.17 -8.11 3.55
C VAL A 209 -0.45 -9.36 2.75
N GLU A 210 0.19 -10.47 3.10
CA GLU A 210 0.19 -11.73 2.35
C GLU A 210 -0.21 -12.88 3.29
N PRO A 211 -1.53 -13.09 3.53
CA PRO A 211 -2.00 -14.09 4.48
C PRO A 211 -1.54 -15.51 4.16
N SER A 212 -1.60 -15.93 2.89
CA SER A 212 -1.15 -17.28 2.46
C SER A 212 0.34 -17.53 2.67
N ALA A 213 1.14 -16.47 2.78
CA ALA A 213 2.57 -16.53 3.07
C ALA A 213 2.90 -16.11 4.53
N ASN A 214 1.91 -15.86 5.39
CA ASN A 214 2.10 -15.43 6.77
C ASN A 214 3.08 -14.24 6.91
N ARG A 215 2.98 -13.26 5.98
CA ARG A 215 3.96 -12.18 5.83
C ARG A 215 3.30 -10.83 5.67
N PHE A 216 3.98 -9.78 6.15
CA PHE A 216 3.60 -8.40 5.87
C PHE A 216 4.84 -7.52 5.71
N CYS A 217 4.63 -6.36 5.10
CA CYS A 217 5.62 -5.31 4.98
C CYS A 217 4.96 -3.96 4.81
N LEU A 218 5.55 -2.93 5.42
CA LEU A 218 5.17 -1.53 5.26
C LEU A 218 6.44 -0.73 5.09
N ARG A 219 6.49 0.14 4.08
CA ARG A 219 7.51 1.18 3.95
C ARG A 219 6.83 2.53 3.82
N CYS A 220 7.25 3.46 4.68
CA CYS A 220 6.83 4.84 4.66
C CYS A 220 7.98 5.73 4.17
N CYS A 221 7.72 6.48 3.11
CA CYS A 221 8.67 7.42 2.55
C CYS A 221 8.46 8.81 3.14
N LYS A 222 9.52 9.61 3.09
CA LYS A 222 9.49 10.99 3.59
C LYS A 222 8.80 11.95 2.63
N SER A 223 8.93 11.71 1.33
CA SER A 223 8.40 12.57 0.27
C SER A 223 7.12 12.00 -0.33
N ASP A 224 6.31 12.88 -0.89
CA ASP A 224 5.25 12.49 -1.81
C ASP A 224 5.84 11.89 -3.09
N ASN A 225 5.02 11.12 -3.81
CA ASN A 225 5.37 10.55 -5.12
C ASN A 225 6.71 9.80 -5.20
N ASP A 226 7.20 9.23 -4.08
CA ASP A 226 8.48 8.52 -4.05
C ASP A 226 8.34 7.11 -4.64
N GLN A 227 8.23 7.04 -5.96
CA GLN A 227 8.10 5.79 -6.70
C GLN A 227 9.42 5.02 -6.86
N GLN A 228 10.52 5.54 -6.30
CA GLN A 228 11.80 4.83 -6.24
C GLN A 228 11.88 3.98 -4.98
N ASN A 229 11.44 4.52 -3.83
CA ASN A 229 11.50 3.82 -2.55
C ASN A 229 10.15 3.19 -2.15
N CYS A 230 9.03 3.87 -2.43
CA CYS A 230 7.66 3.44 -2.15
C CYS A 230 6.86 3.28 -3.45
N ASN A 231 7.35 2.42 -4.35
CA ASN A 231 6.74 2.19 -5.65
C ASN A 231 5.37 1.50 -5.53
N SER A 232 4.29 2.24 -5.80
CA SER A 232 2.91 1.74 -5.69
C SER A 232 2.40 1.08 -6.97
N HIS A 233 3.29 0.67 -7.88
CA HIS A 233 2.93 -0.10 -9.09
C HIS A 233 3.36 -1.56 -8.97
N GLN A 234 3.57 -2.02 -7.72
CA GLN A 234 4.06 -3.35 -7.36
C GLN A 234 2.97 -4.22 -6.72
N ASP A 235 1.71 -4.02 -7.11
CA ASP A 235 0.49 -4.53 -6.44
C ASP A 235 0.43 -6.06 -6.32
N ARG A 236 1.20 -6.78 -7.14
CA ARG A 236 1.30 -8.26 -7.13
C ARG A 236 2.72 -8.78 -6.97
N ALA A 237 3.67 -7.90 -6.68
CA ALA A 237 5.08 -8.27 -6.62
C ALA A 237 5.43 -9.02 -5.32
N GLY A 238 4.64 -8.78 -4.28
CA GLY A 238 4.86 -9.34 -2.96
C GLY A 238 5.89 -8.58 -2.14
N CYS A 239 5.87 -8.83 -0.83
CA CYS A 239 6.70 -8.15 0.15
C CYS A 239 8.21 -8.29 -0.11
N LEU A 240 8.65 -9.48 -0.52
CA LEU A 240 10.07 -9.75 -0.81
C LEU A 240 10.61 -8.87 -1.94
N VAL A 241 9.75 -8.43 -2.86
CA VAL A 241 10.12 -7.59 -4.00
C VAL A 241 9.88 -6.11 -3.73
N ALA A 242 8.71 -5.76 -3.22
CA ALA A 242 8.32 -4.37 -2.99
C ALA A 242 9.10 -3.73 -1.82
N VAL A 243 9.28 -4.47 -0.73
CA VAL A 243 9.95 -4.01 0.48
C VAL A 243 10.95 -5.08 0.94
N PRO A 244 12.13 -5.18 0.29
CA PRO A 244 13.17 -6.09 0.77
C PRO A 244 13.56 -5.78 2.22
N GLY A 245 13.75 -6.81 3.04
CA GLY A 245 14.00 -6.67 4.47
C GLY A 245 14.15 -8.01 5.18
N THR A 246 13.89 -8.03 6.48
CA THR A 246 13.99 -9.22 7.33
C THR A 246 12.66 -9.96 7.38
N TYR A 247 12.67 -11.22 6.96
CA TYR A 247 11.51 -12.13 6.93
C TYR A 247 11.82 -13.51 7.52
N ASP A 248 12.99 -13.64 8.15
CA ASP A 248 13.43 -14.87 8.81
C ASP A 248 13.85 -14.50 10.23
N PHE A 249 13.19 -15.09 11.22
CA PHE A 249 13.42 -14.80 12.64
C PHE A 249 13.84 -16.09 13.35
N PRO A 250 14.71 -16.02 14.38
CA PRO A 250 15.31 -17.20 15.04
C PRO A 250 14.34 -18.27 15.58
N SER A 251 13.04 -17.98 15.67
CA SER A 251 12.00 -18.90 16.11
C SER A 251 10.68 -18.81 15.33
N VAL A 252 10.64 -18.01 14.25
CA VAL A 252 9.44 -17.77 13.44
C VAL A 252 9.87 -17.57 11.99
N SER A 253 9.33 -18.38 11.08
CA SER A 253 9.52 -18.18 9.64
C SER A 253 8.21 -17.73 9.02
N CYS A 254 8.23 -16.74 8.13
CA CYS A 254 7.06 -16.25 7.41
C CYS A 254 6.71 -17.20 6.24
N SER A 255 6.54 -18.51 6.52
CA SER A 255 6.31 -19.55 5.51
C SER A 255 5.20 -20.53 5.87
#